data_AF-A0A6G1RI76-F1
#
_entry.id   AF-A0A6G1RI76-F1
#
_cell.length_a   1.000
_cell.length_b   1.000
_cell.length_c   1.000
_cell.angle_alpha   90.00
_cell.angle_beta   90.00
_cell.angle_gamma   90.00
#
_symmetry.space_group_name_H-M   'P 1'
#
loop_
_entity.id
_entity.type
_entity.pdbx_description
1 polymer ?
#
loop_
_entity_poly.entity_id
_entity_poly.type
_entity_poly.pdbx_seq_one_letter_code
_entity_poly.pdbx_strand_id
1 'polypeptide(L)'
;KKFRKIAAGDRLRGQYQALSQDPNSLSNLDQDLPNNMIHQVAIKSLPQEWLWCETWCDDKSKKKAKTIDLCNNPQTKEPKLKAAARIVPEWVDYDSEIRELIQQIEKEKKGQTVFQKGFKHDEL
;
A
#
# COMPACT_ATOMS: atom_id res chain seq x y z
N LYS A 1 6.03 -22.23 -2.59
CA LYS A 1 6.91 -23.41 -2.34
C LYS A 1 8.37 -23.17 -2.72
N LYS A 2 8.69 -22.58 -3.89
CA LYS A 2 10.07 -22.31 -4.35
C LYS A 2 10.93 -21.48 -3.37
N PHE A 3 10.40 -20.37 -2.84
CA PHE A 3 11.12 -19.48 -1.90
C PHE A 3 11.69 -20.23 -0.69
N ARG A 4 10.88 -21.10 -0.07
CA ARG A 4 11.31 -21.95 1.06
C ARG A 4 12.32 -23.02 0.61
N LYS A 5 12.11 -23.65 -0.55
CA LYS A 5 13.02 -24.69 -1.08
C LYS A 5 14.45 -24.19 -1.26
N ILE A 6 14.65 -22.91 -1.59
CA ILE A 6 15.97 -22.32 -1.78
C ILE A 6 16.50 -21.57 -0.54
N ALA A 7 15.80 -21.67 0.60
CA ALA A 7 16.12 -20.94 1.83
C ALA A 7 16.30 -19.42 1.61
N ALA A 8 15.55 -18.82 0.68
CA ALA A 8 15.73 -17.39 0.33
C ALA A 8 15.53 -16.47 1.54
N GLY A 9 14.58 -16.80 2.43
CA GLY A 9 14.34 -16.03 3.64
C GLY A 9 15.53 -15.99 4.59
N ASP A 10 16.24 -17.11 4.76
CA ASP A 10 17.44 -17.17 5.61
C ASP A 10 18.58 -16.36 5.00
N ARG A 11 18.77 -16.43 3.69
CA ARG A 11 19.76 -15.62 2.97
C ARG A 11 19.49 -14.12 3.11
N LEU A 12 18.24 -13.70 2.90
CA LEU A 12 17.83 -12.30 3.05
C LEU A 12 18.05 -11.80 4.48
N ARG A 13 17.66 -12.59 5.49
CA ARG A 13 17.90 -12.23 6.91
C ARG A 13 19.38 -12.15 7.26
N GLY A 14 20.19 -13.09 6.77
CA GLY A 14 21.64 -13.09 6.98
C GLY A 14 22.30 -11.86 6.36
N GLN A 15 21.93 -11.53 5.12
CA GLN A 15 22.44 -10.33 4.44
C GLN A 15 22.01 -9.05 5.17
N TYR A 16 20.74 -8.97 5.58
CA TYR A 16 20.25 -7.85 6.38
C TYR A 16 21.08 -7.65 7.65
N GLN A 17 21.31 -8.72 8.43
CA GLN A 17 22.08 -8.65 9.68
C GLN A 17 23.52 -8.14 9.47
N ALA A 18 24.13 -8.46 8.33
CA ALA A 18 25.46 -7.98 7.98
C ALA A 18 25.46 -6.49 7.61
N LEU A 19 24.48 -6.06 6.79
CA LEU A 19 24.39 -4.67 6.32
C LEU A 19 23.90 -3.71 7.42
N SER A 20 22.95 -4.14 8.26
CA SER A 20 22.26 -3.30 9.25
C SER A 20 23.15 -2.75 10.36
N GLN A 21 24.42 -3.16 10.42
CA GLN A 21 25.41 -2.57 11.34
C GLN A 21 25.76 -1.14 10.96
N ASP A 22 25.75 -0.81 9.67
CA ASP A 22 25.92 0.57 9.17
C ASP A 22 24.54 1.20 8.92
N PRO A 23 24.16 2.28 9.62
CA PRO A 23 22.88 2.95 9.43
C PRO A 23 22.68 3.56 8.04
N ASN A 24 23.75 3.73 7.25
CA ASN A 24 23.67 4.29 5.89
C ASN A 24 23.61 3.22 4.79
N SER A 25 23.62 1.93 5.15
CA SER A 25 23.70 0.83 4.18
C SER A 25 22.41 0.55 3.42
N LEU A 26 21.24 0.79 4.05
CA LEU A 26 19.92 0.43 3.53
C LEU A 26 18.96 1.59 3.75
N SER A 27 18.77 2.41 2.72
CA SER A 27 17.90 3.58 2.76
C SER A 27 16.41 3.20 2.76
N ASN A 28 16.06 2.20 1.96
CA ASN A 28 14.72 1.63 1.84
C ASN A 28 14.83 0.11 1.86
N LEU A 29 14.81 -0.47 3.06
CA LEU A 29 15.06 -1.90 3.29
C LEU A 29 14.29 -2.83 2.34
N ASP A 30 13.02 -2.55 2.12
CA ASP A 30 12.11 -3.36 1.31
C ASP A 30 12.44 -3.34 -0.19
N GLN A 31 13.19 -2.36 -0.67
CA GLN A 31 13.65 -2.24 -2.06
C GLN A 31 15.12 -2.60 -2.19
N ASP A 32 15.96 -2.01 -1.33
CA ASP A 32 17.42 -2.10 -1.40
C ASP A 32 17.90 -3.52 -1.14
N LEU A 33 17.32 -4.25 -0.17
CA LEU A 33 17.77 -5.59 0.15
C LEU A 33 17.48 -6.60 -0.97
N PRO A 34 16.26 -6.69 -1.55
CA PRO A 34 16.04 -7.49 -2.74
C PRO A 34 16.94 -7.10 -3.92
N ASN A 35 17.13 -5.80 -4.16
CA ASN A 35 18.00 -5.30 -5.24
C ASN A 35 19.45 -5.74 -5.06
N ASN A 36 19.99 -5.59 -3.84
CA ASN A 36 21.34 -6.03 -3.48
C ASN A 36 21.51 -7.56 -3.65
N MET A 37 20.44 -8.32 -3.41
CA MET A 37 20.47 -9.78 -3.40
C MET A 37 20.05 -10.42 -4.74
N ILE A 38 19.86 -9.66 -5.82
CA ILE A 38 19.32 -10.16 -7.09
C ILE A 38 20.13 -11.33 -7.68
N HIS A 39 21.46 -11.34 -7.48
CA HIS A 39 22.34 -12.40 -7.96
C HIS A 39 22.31 -13.66 -7.09
N GLN A 40 21.89 -13.55 -5.82
CA GLN A 40 21.84 -14.66 -4.87
C GLN A 40 20.43 -15.25 -4.70
N VAL A 41 19.42 -14.40 -4.88
CA VAL A 41 18.00 -14.73 -4.82
C VAL A 41 17.36 -14.16 -6.08
N ALA A 42 17.17 -15.03 -7.09
CA ALA A 42 16.68 -14.61 -8.40
C ALA A 42 15.32 -13.91 -8.31
N ILE A 43 15.23 -12.72 -8.92
CA ILE A 43 14.01 -11.93 -9.06
C ILE A 43 13.48 -12.09 -10.49
N LYS A 44 12.18 -12.37 -10.62
CA LYS A 44 11.51 -12.37 -11.92
C LYS A 44 10.99 -10.96 -12.20
N SER A 45 11.57 -10.29 -13.18
CA SER A 45 11.05 -9.01 -13.67
C SER A 45 9.68 -9.21 -14.31
N LEU A 46 8.71 -8.40 -13.89
CA LEU A 46 7.38 -8.32 -14.49
C LEU A 46 7.40 -7.30 -15.65
N PRO A 47 6.50 -7.42 -16.65
CA PRO A 47 6.32 -6.40 -17.67
C PRO A 47 5.98 -5.02 -17.07
N GLN A 48 6.43 -3.94 -17.73
CA GLN A 48 6.27 -2.56 -17.22
C GLN A 48 4.81 -2.17 -16.94
N GLU A 49 3.86 -2.69 -17.72
CA GLU A 49 2.43 -2.46 -17.53
C GLU A 49 1.90 -2.86 -16.15
N TRP A 50 2.65 -3.66 -15.38
CA TRP A 50 2.24 -4.03 -14.02
C TRP A 50 2.38 -2.90 -13.00
N LEU A 51 3.19 -1.88 -13.26
CA LEU A 51 3.41 -0.77 -12.33
C LEU A 51 3.60 0.53 -13.11
N TRP A 52 2.70 1.49 -12.87
CA TRP A 52 2.82 2.85 -13.40
C TRP A 52 2.90 3.85 -12.25
N CYS A 53 3.72 4.88 -12.39
CA CYS A 53 3.73 6.00 -11.47
C CYS A 53 4.03 7.32 -12.21
N GLU A 54 3.37 8.40 -11.82
CA GLU A 54 3.36 9.66 -12.57
C GLU A 54 4.76 10.29 -12.70
N THR A 55 5.59 10.16 -11.66
CA THR A 55 6.91 10.78 -11.64
C THR A 55 7.88 10.17 -12.65
N TRP A 56 7.76 8.86 -12.94
CA TRP A 56 8.78 8.10 -13.67
C TRP A 56 8.29 7.43 -14.95
N CYS A 57 6.97 7.43 -15.20
CA CYS A 57 6.38 6.79 -16.38
C CYS A 57 5.69 7.83 -17.27
N ASP A 58 5.77 7.65 -18.59
CA ASP A 58 5.07 8.51 -19.54
C ASP A 58 3.54 8.39 -19.39
N ASP A 59 2.81 9.49 -19.54
CA ASP A 59 1.34 9.53 -19.47
C ASP A 59 0.67 8.58 -20.46
N LYS A 60 1.27 8.39 -21.65
CA LYS A 60 0.75 7.48 -22.68
C LYS A 60 0.71 6.03 -22.19
N SER A 61 1.64 5.64 -21.33
CA SER A 61 1.74 4.27 -20.81
C SER A 61 0.67 3.95 -19.75
N LYS A 62 0.11 4.98 -19.10
CA LYS A 62 -0.96 4.85 -18.10
C LYS A 62 -2.18 4.08 -18.62
N LYS A 63 -2.49 4.21 -19.92
CA LYS A 63 -3.61 3.49 -20.56
C LYS A 63 -3.48 1.97 -20.52
N LYS A 64 -2.25 1.45 -20.34
CA LYS A 64 -1.95 0.02 -20.24
C LYS A 64 -1.65 -0.41 -18.80
N ALA A 65 -1.63 0.53 -17.85
CA ALA A 65 -1.28 0.25 -16.47
C ALA A 65 -2.31 -0.69 -15.83
N LYS A 66 -1.79 -1.73 -15.18
CA LYS A 66 -2.58 -2.69 -14.39
C LYS A 66 -2.66 -2.27 -12.93
N THR A 67 -1.63 -1.58 -12.44
CA THR A 67 -1.62 -0.94 -11.12
C THR A 67 -0.93 0.41 -11.20
N ILE A 68 -1.33 1.32 -10.31
CA ILE A 68 -0.77 2.68 -10.21
C ILE A 68 -0.23 2.85 -8.80
N ASP A 69 1.06 3.16 -8.69
CA ASP A 69 1.67 3.61 -7.44
C ASP A 69 1.67 5.14 -7.38
N LEU A 70 1.18 5.67 -6.25
CA LEU A 70 1.24 7.09 -5.93
C LEU A 70 2.61 7.39 -5.29
N CYS A 71 3.65 7.25 -6.11
CA CYS A 71 5.03 7.46 -5.69
C CYS A 71 5.27 8.92 -5.27
N ASN A 72 6.23 9.14 -4.39
CA ASN A 72 6.62 10.50 -4.00
C ASN A 72 7.24 11.23 -5.20
N ASN A 73 6.94 12.52 -5.33
CA ASN A 73 7.55 13.39 -6.33
C ASN A 73 8.71 14.15 -5.68
N PRO A 74 9.95 14.06 -6.21
CA PRO A 74 11.09 14.80 -5.64
C PRO A 74 11.03 16.31 -5.92
N GLN A 75 10.26 16.74 -6.94
CA GLN A 75 10.14 18.14 -7.34
C GLN A 75 8.96 18.85 -6.67
N THR A 76 7.95 18.12 -6.20
CA THR A 76 6.73 18.71 -5.62
C THR A 76 6.34 18.02 -4.32
N LYS A 77 5.68 18.76 -3.42
CA LYS A 77 5.16 18.24 -2.14
C LYS A 77 3.66 18.03 -2.17
N GLU A 78 3.11 17.62 -3.32
CA GLU A 78 1.67 17.36 -3.43
C GLU A 78 1.27 16.23 -2.45
N PRO A 79 0.26 16.43 -1.57
CA PRO A 79 -0.21 15.38 -0.69
C PRO A 79 -0.83 14.21 -1.46
N LYS A 80 -0.59 12.98 -0.98
CA LYS A 80 -1.08 11.75 -1.64
C LYS A 80 -2.59 11.73 -1.91
N LEU A 81 -3.41 12.25 -1.01
CA LEU A 81 -4.87 12.31 -1.21
C LEU A 81 -5.26 13.20 -2.40
N LYS A 82 -4.56 14.32 -2.57
CA LYS A 82 -4.77 15.23 -3.70
C LYS A 82 -4.30 14.59 -5.00
N ALA A 83 -3.14 13.95 -4.98
CA ALA A 83 -2.61 13.21 -6.11
C ALA A 83 -3.54 12.05 -6.51
N ALA A 84 -4.10 11.30 -5.55
CA ALA A 84 -5.01 10.19 -5.80
C ALA A 84 -6.24 10.63 -6.61
N ALA A 85 -6.96 11.66 -6.14
CA ALA A 85 -8.14 12.18 -6.82
C ALA A 85 -7.84 12.77 -8.21
N ARG A 86 -6.64 13.34 -8.41
CA ARG A 86 -6.20 13.91 -9.71
C ARG A 86 -5.75 12.83 -10.70
N ILE A 87 -4.98 11.85 -10.22
CA ILE A 87 -4.34 10.81 -11.04
C ILE A 87 -5.33 9.68 -11.34
N VAL A 88 -6.17 9.28 -10.40
CA VAL A 88 -7.06 8.12 -10.53
C VAL A 88 -8.50 8.64 -10.38
N PRO A 89 -9.20 8.97 -11.48
CA PRO A 89 -10.54 9.57 -11.42
C PRO A 89 -11.54 8.75 -10.61
N GLU A 90 -11.48 7.42 -10.72
CA GLU A 90 -12.34 6.49 -9.99
C GLU A 90 -12.06 6.43 -8.47
N TRP A 91 -10.96 7.02 -8.00
CA TRP A 91 -10.62 7.05 -6.57
C TRP A 91 -11.69 7.76 -5.74
N VAL A 92 -12.29 8.82 -6.28
CA VAL A 92 -13.33 9.60 -5.59
C VAL A 92 -14.58 8.74 -5.37
N ASP A 93 -14.92 7.87 -6.31
CA ASP A 93 -16.08 6.98 -6.22
C ASP A 93 -15.86 5.93 -5.12
N TYR A 94 -14.67 5.32 -5.08
CA TYR A 94 -14.32 4.37 -4.02
C TYR A 94 -14.26 5.03 -2.64
N ASP A 95 -13.70 6.23 -2.51
CA ASP A 95 -13.69 6.97 -1.24
C ASP A 95 -15.11 7.30 -0.78
N SER A 96 -16.00 7.64 -1.71
CA SER A 96 -17.41 7.92 -1.45
C SER A 96 -18.16 6.67 -0.96
N GLU A 97 -18.00 5.53 -1.64
CA GLU A 97 -18.60 4.25 -1.26
C GLU A 97 -18.22 3.84 0.18
N ILE A 98 -16.93 3.94 0.51
CA ILE A 98 -16.44 3.62 1.86
C ILE A 98 -16.99 4.60 2.91
N ARG A 99 -17.08 5.90 2.60
CA ARG A 99 -17.68 6.89 3.52
C ARG A 99 -19.15 6.60 3.80
N GLU A 100 -19.90 6.25 2.77
CA GLU A 100 -21.32 5.89 2.93
C GLU A 100 -21.48 4.66 3.82
N LEU A 101 -20.67 3.61 3.59
CA LEU A 101 -20.67 2.41 4.41
C LEU A 101 -20.33 2.72 5.88
N ILE A 102 -19.30 3.55 6.13
CA ILE A 102 -18.94 3.98 7.48
C ILE A 102 -20.11 4.69 8.16
N GLN A 103 -20.78 5.61 7.46
CA GLN A 103 -21.93 6.33 7.99
C GLN A 103 -23.12 5.40 8.31
N GLN A 104 -23.36 4.38 7.49
CA GLN A 104 -24.40 3.38 7.73
C GLN A 104 -24.11 2.60 9.03
N ILE A 105 -22.89 2.08 9.17
CA ILE A 105 -22.45 1.34 10.37
C ILE A 105 -22.55 2.22 11.63
N GLU A 106 -22.17 3.49 11.54
CA GLU A 106 -22.30 4.43 12.67
C GLU A 106 -23.75 4.69 13.08
N LYS A 107 -24.66 4.80 12.11
CA LYS A 107 -26.11 4.95 12.37
C LYS A 107 -26.68 3.70 13.05
N GLU A 108 -26.33 2.51 12.57
CA GLU A 108 -26.76 1.24 13.17
C GLU A 108 -26.27 1.09 14.61
N LYS A 109 -24.99 1.41 14.88
CA LYS A 109 -24.42 1.38 16.23
C LYS A 109 -25.16 2.33 17.18
N LYS A 110 -25.48 3.55 16.73
CA LYS A 110 -26.27 4.52 17.52
C LYS A 110 -27.69 4.02 17.77
N GLY A 111 -28.34 3.42 16.76
CA GLY A 111 -29.65 2.80 16.92
C GLY A 111 -29.67 1.67 17.95
N GLN A 112 -28.66 0.81 17.96
CA GLN A 112 -28.50 -0.25 18.96
C GLN A 112 -28.21 0.29 20.37
N THR A 113 -27.40 1.34 20.50
CA THR A 113 -27.13 1.95 21.81
C THR A 113 -28.37 2.61 22.39
N VAL A 114 -29.18 3.26 21.57
CA VAL A 114 -30.47 3.85 21.99
C VAL A 114 -31.45 2.75 22.40
N PHE A 115 -31.54 1.66 21.64
CA PHE A 115 -32.37 0.49 21.98
C PHE A 115 -31.94 -0.08 23.34
N GLN A 116 -30.66 -0.40 23.53
CA GLN A 116 -30.14 -0.92 24.81
C GLN A 116 -30.33 0.03 26.01
N LYS A 117 -30.37 1.35 25.79
CA LYS A 117 -30.68 2.33 26.83
C LYS A 117 -32.17 2.38 27.16
N GLY A 118 -33.04 2.21 26.17
CA GLY A 118 -34.49 2.12 26.34
C GLY A 118 -34.89 0.88 27.16
N PHE A 119 -34.34 -0.29 26.85
CA PHE A 119 -34.63 -1.52 27.61
C PHE A 119 -34.11 -1.52 29.05
N LYS A 120 -33.16 -0.64 29.41
CA LYS A 120 -32.66 -0.52 30.79
C LYS A 120 -33.41 0.50 31.64
N HIS A 121 -34.30 1.31 31.07
CA HIS A 121 -35.04 2.33 31.80
C HIS A 121 -36.46 1.90 32.19
N ASP A 122 -36.95 0.78 31.65
CA ASP A 122 -38.29 0.24 31.93
C ASP A 122 -38.28 -0.91 32.99
N GLU A 123 -37.13 -1.20 33.61
CA GLU A 123 -37.02 -2.08 34.78
C GLU A 123 -36.63 -1.27 36.02
N LEU A 124 -37.58 -0.50 36.58
CA LEU A 124 -37.80 -0.16 38.01
C LEU A 124 -38.83 0.96 38.18
#